data_AF-A0A9W6NB87-F1
#
_entry.id   AF-A0A9W6NB87-F1
#
_cell.length_a   1.000
_cell.length_b   1.000
_cell.length_c   1.000
_cell.angle_alpha   90.00
_cell.angle_beta   90.00
_cell.angle_gamma   90.00
#
_symmetry.space_group_name_H-M   'P 1'
#
loop_
_entity.id
_entity.type
_entity.pdbx_description
1 polymer ?
#
loop_
_entity_poly.entity_id
_entity_poly.type
_entity_poly.pdbx_seq_one_letter_code
_entity_poly.pdbx_strand_id
1 'polypeptide(L)'
;MDYLGGLRGTGLLLCGNASVAPAQYDFDGYISNSGQVTSCGEIRLQASTLREVFGRDDLHLRTAEGRLLSVRFSEKRVSQGGGAAHVDVNGELPAAADWRRRSGARSPKSAPGPNRLPILPLQPRTAQG
;
A
#
# COMPACT_ATOMS: atom_id res chain seq x y z
N MET A 1 21.61 0.99 0.00
CA MET A 1 20.32 0.51 -0.51
C MET A 1 19.57 1.74 -0.99
N ASP A 2 18.98 1.69 -2.17
CA ASP A 2 18.22 2.80 -2.74
C ASP A 2 16.72 2.52 -2.60
N TYR A 3 15.97 3.54 -2.20
CA TYR A 3 14.52 3.44 -2.05
C TYR A 3 13.81 3.42 -3.41
N LEU A 4 12.98 2.40 -3.62
CA LEU A 4 12.22 2.20 -4.86
C LEU A 4 10.82 2.81 -4.79
N GLY A 5 10.19 2.80 -3.62
CA GLY A 5 8.83 3.30 -3.39
C GLY A 5 8.02 2.43 -2.41
N GLY A 6 6.78 2.84 -2.16
CA GLY A 6 5.84 2.13 -1.32
C GLY A 6 4.83 1.29 -2.12
N LEU A 7 4.51 0.11 -1.62
CA LEU A 7 3.51 -0.84 -2.09
C LEU A 7 2.47 -1.02 -0.99
N ARG A 8 1.29 -0.42 -1.20
CA ARG A 8 0.17 -0.45 -0.26
C ARG A 8 -1.08 -1.01 -0.90
N GLY A 9 -1.90 -1.69 -0.11
CA GLY A 9 -3.15 -2.25 -0.62
C GLY A 9 -3.83 -3.22 0.35
N THR A 10 -4.71 -4.04 -0.22
CA THR A 10 -5.40 -5.12 0.48
C THR A 10 -5.08 -6.45 -0.20
N GLY A 11 -5.02 -7.49 0.61
CA GLY A 11 -4.75 -8.85 0.16
C GLY A 11 -5.37 -9.87 1.10
N LEU A 12 -5.19 -11.14 0.76
CA LEU A 12 -5.59 -12.26 1.58
C LEU A 12 -4.33 -12.92 2.15
N LEU A 13 -4.26 -12.97 3.48
CA LEU A 13 -3.21 -13.71 4.17
C LEU A 13 -3.51 -15.21 4.08
N LEU A 14 -2.49 -15.97 3.72
CA LEU A 14 -2.49 -17.42 3.56
C LEU A 14 -1.45 -17.99 4.54
N CYS A 15 -1.77 -19.12 5.15
CA CYS A 15 -0.82 -19.94 5.89
C CYS A 15 -0.71 -21.27 5.15
N GLY A 16 0.44 -21.52 4.52
CA GLY A 16 0.57 -22.54 3.48
C GLY A 16 -0.44 -22.32 2.36
N ASN A 17 -1.34 -23.30 2.16
CA ASN A 17 -2.42 -23.23 1.17
C ASN A 17 -3.78 -22.77 1.74
N ALA A 18 -3.88 -22.50 3.04
CA ALA A 18 -5.14 -22.13 3.68
C ALA A 18 -5.30 -20.61 3.79
N SER A 19 -6.45 -20.08 3.37
CA SER A 19 -6.81 -18.68 3.59
C SER A 19 -7.11 -18.42 5.06
N VAL A 20 -6.35 -17.49 5.63
CA VAL A 20 -6.48 -17.09 7.04
C VAL A 20 -7.45 -15.93 7.18
N ALA A 21 -7.10 -14.77 6.64
CA ALA A 21 -7.89 -13.55 6.79
C ALA A 21 -7.52 -12.48 5.76
N PRO A 22 -8.44 -11.55 5.44
CA PRO A 22 -8.09 -10.34 4.71
C PRO A 22 -7.11 -9.49 5.54
N ALA A 23 -6.09 -8.95 4.88
CA ALA A 23 -5.08 -8.10 5.47
C ALA A 23 -4.88 -6.84 4.62
N GLN A 24 -4.63 -5.72 5.29
CA GLN A 24 -4.07 -4.53 4.65
C GLN A 24 -2.54 -4.61 4.75
N TYR A 25 -1.84 -4.07 3.77
CA TYR A 25 -0.39 -4.04 3.78
C TYR A 25 0.13 -2.68 3.36
N ASP A 26 1.27 -2.32 3.92
CA ASP A 26 2.06 -1.14 3.56
C ASP A 26 3.53 -1.55 3.59
N PHE A 27 4.13 -1.69 2.41
CA PHE A 27 5.49 -2.20 2.23
C PHE A 27 6.36 -1.16 1.54
N ASP A 28 7.60 -1.05 1.98
CA ASP A 28 8.63 -0.26 1.34
C ASP A 28 9.59 -1.17 0.57
N GLY A 29 9.93 -0.75 -0.64
CA GLY A 29 10.85 -1.46 -1.52
C GLY A 29 12.21 -0.79 -1.56
N TYR A 30 13.25 -1.61 -1.51
CA TYR A 30 14.64 -1.18 -1.57
C TYR A 30 15.39 -2.02 -2.60
N ILE A 31 16.37 -1.41 -3.27
CA ILE A 31 17.32 -2.12 -4.12
C ILE A 31 18.72 -2.06 -3.51
N SER A 32 19.38 -3.20 -3.47
CA SER A 32 20.77 -3.31 -3.06
C SER A 32 21.71 -2.98 -4.24
N ASN A 33 22.97 -2.67 -3.94
CA ASN A 33 23.97 -2.39 -4.98
C ASN A 33 24.23 -3.60 -5.92
N SER A 34 23.85 -4.80 -5.49
CA SER A 34 23.85 -6.03 -6.29
C SER A 34 22.65 -6.18 -7.23
N GLY A 35 21.74 -5.20 -7.27
CA GLY A 35 20.49 -5.25 -8.03
C GLY A 35 19.38 -6.09 -7.40
N GLN A 36 19.62 -6.66 -6.21
CA GLN A 36 18.60 -7.42 -5.47
C GLN A 36 17.54 -6.48 -4.89
N VAL A 37 16.27 -6.73 -5.21
CA VAL A 37 15.13 -6.01 -4.64
C VAL A 37 14.71 -6.71 -3.35
N THR A 38 14.67 -5.95 -2.26
CA THR A 38 14.15 -6.38 -0.97
C THR A 38 12.97 -5.51 -0.58
N SER A 39 12.10 -6.02 0.28
CA SER A 39 11.00 -5.24 0.80
C SER A 39 10.70 -5.61 2.25
N CYS A 40 10.29 -4.61 3.02
CA CYS A 40 9.82 -4.77 4.38
C CYS A 40 8.69 -3.78 4.63
N GLY A 41 7.90 -4.00 5.67
CA GLY A 41 6.84 -3.07 6.04
C GLY A 41 5.88 -3.66 7.04
N GLU A 42 4.65 -3.16 7.06
CA GLU A 42 3.62 -3.54 8.01
C GLU A 42 2.47 -4.27 7.32
N ILE A 43 1.98 -5.34 7.96
CA ILE A 43 0.67 -5.91 7.67
C ILE A 43 -0.29 -5.59 8.80
N ARG A 44 -1.54 -5.32 8.44
CA ARG A 44 -2.64 -5.05 9.37
C ARG A 44 -3.76 -6.06 9.20
N LEU A 45 -4.12 -6.71 10.30
CA LEU A 45 -5.18 -7.71 10.38
C LEU A 45 -5.81 -7.71 11.79
N GLN A 46 -6.84 -8.52 12.00
CA GLN A 46 -7.46 -8.66 13.31
C GLN A 46 -6.44 -9.16 14.34
N ALA A 47 -6.44 -8.57 15.54
CA ALA A 47 -5.46 -8.89 16.58
C ALA A 47 -5.49 -10.38 16.97
N SER A 48 -6.67 -11.01 17.00
CA SER A 48 -6.81 -12.45 17.26
C SER A 48 -6.11 -13.27 16.19
N THR A 49 -6.39 -12.99 14.91
CA THR A 49 -5.75 -13.67 13.79
C THR A 49 -4.25 -13.45 13.76
N LEU A 50 -3.80 -12.22 14.04
CA LEU A 50 -2.38 -11.88 14.08
C LEU A 50 -1.65 -12.75 15.09
N ARG A 51 -2.24 -12.98 16.27
CA ARG A 51 -1.69 -13.87 17.30
C ARG A 51 -1.67 -15.34 16.86
N GLU A 52 -2.62 -15.78 16.05
CA GLU A 52 -2.68 -17.15 15.54
C GLU A 52 -1.61 -17.44 14.48
N VAL A 53 -1.34 -16.48 13.60
CA VAL A 53 -0.32 -16.63 12.56
C VAL A 53 1.08 -16.24 13.03
N PHE A 54 1.20 -15.49 14.12
CA PHE A 54 2.49 -15.03 14.63
C PHE A 54 3.43 -16.20 14.92
N GLY A 55 4.66 -16.11 14.40
CA GLY A 55 5.66 -17.17 14.52
C GLY A 55 5.56 -18.30 13.49
N ARG A 56 4.58 -18.27 12.58
CA ARG A 56 4.57 -19.14 11.40
C ARG A 56 5.58 -18.64 10.35
N ASP A 57 6.31 -19.57 9.76
CA ASP A 57 7.24 -19.32 8.67
C ASP A 57 6.60 -19.48 7.28
N ASP A 58 5.49 -20.21 7.20
CA ASP A 58 4.80 -20.55 5.95
C ASP A 58 3.73 -19.51 5.55
N LEU A 59 3.99 -18.23 5.80
CA LEU A 59 3.01 -17.17 5.56
C LEU A 59 3.18 -16.52 4.20
N HIS A 60 2.07 -16.39 3.50
CA HIS A 60 2.00 -15.76 2.19
C HIS A 60 0.88 -14.74 2.14
N LEU A 61 1.13 -13.61 1.50
CA LEU A 61 0.13 -12.60 1.23
C LEU A 61 -0.20 -12.63 -0.26
N ARG A 62 -1.44 -13.00 -0.58
CA ARG A 62 -1.96 -12.90 -1.93
C ARG A 62 -2.54 -11.50 -2.15
N THR A 63 -1.91 -10.70 -3.00
CA THR A 63 -2.41 -9.35 -3.32
C THR A 63 -3.67 -9.44 -4.17
N ALA A 64 -4.46 -8.36 -4.24
CA ALA A 64 -5.63 -8.27 -5.11
C ALA A 64 -5.30 -8.47 -6.61
N GLU A 65 -4.06 -8.20 -7.01
CA GLU A 65 -3.56 -8.44 -8.38
C GLU A 65 -3.22 -9.92 -8.63
N GLY A 66 -3.32 -10.78 -7.61
CA GLY A 66 -3.03 -12.20 -7.69
C GLY A 66 -1.57 -12.60 -7.44
N ARG A 67 -0.72 -11.66 -7.02
CA ARG A 67 0.70 -11.97 -6.70
C ARG A 67 0.80 -12.64 -5.35
N LEU A 68 1.73 -13.59 -5.23
CA LEU A 68 2.00 -14.28 -3.98
C LEU A 68 3.31 -13.75 -3.37
N LEU A 69 3.19 -13.02 -2.27
CA LEU A 69 4.33 -12.47 -1.55
C LEU A 69 4.58 -13.34 -0.32
N SER A 70 5.80 -13.83 -0.12
CA SER A 70 6.16 -14.51 1.12
C SER A 70 6.41 -13.46 2.19
N VAL A 71 5.68 -13.53 3.29
CA VAL A 71 5.79 -12.58 4.40
C VAL A 71 6.35 -13.29 5.61
N ARG A 72 7.32 -12.67 6.27
CA ARG A 72 7.95 -13.23 7.47
C ARG A 72 7.96 -12.17 8.55
N PHE A 73 7.45 -12.51 9.73
CA PHE A 73 7.53 -11.60 10.88
C PHE A 73 8.99 -11.29 11.22
N SER A 74 9.33 -10.00 11.17
CA SER A 74 10.64 -9.48 11.57
C SER A 74 10.69 -9.26 13.09
N GLU A 75 9.53 -8.95 13.67
CA GLU A 75 9.38 -8.74 15.10
C GLU A 75 9.43 -10.06 15.88
N LYS A 76 10.11 -10.02 17.04
CA LYS A 76 10.13 -11.14 17.99
C LYS A 76 8.89 -11.20 18.89
N ARG A 77 8.10 -10.13 18.95
CA ARG A 77 6.90 -10.01 19.79
C ARG A 77 5.81 -9.26 19.06
N VAL A 78 4.61 -9.84 19.02
CA VAL A 78 3.42 -9.17 18.54
C VAL A 78 2.81 -8.34 19.69
N SER A 79 2.51 -7.07 19.41
CA SER A 79 1.86 -6.20 20.40
C SER A 79 0.47 -6.75 20.73
N GLN A 80 0.21 -7.04 22.01
CA GLN A 80 -0.97 -7.81 22.43
C GLN A 80 -2.34 -7.17 22.13
N GLY A 81 -2.37 -5.89 21.75
CA GLY A 81 -3.57 -5.17 21.29
C GLY A 81 -3.43 -4.51 19.91
N GLY A 82 -2.29 -4.71 19.23
CA GLY A 82 -2.04 -4.11 17.92
C GLY A 82 -2.46 -5.06 16.81
N GLY A 83 -3.35 -4.62 15.92
CA GLY A 83 -3.66 -5.35 14.69
C GLY A 83 -2.63 -5.12 13.59
N ALA A 84 -1.38 -4.83 13.94
CA ALA A 84 -0.31 -4.39 13.07
C ALA A 84 0.99 -5.11 13.44
N ALA A 85 1.73 -5.57 12.43
CA ALA A 85 3.02 -6.24 12.63
C ALA A 85 4.00 -5.97 11.49
N HIS A 86 5.27 -5.81 11.85
CA HIS A 86 6.36 -5.61 10.90
C HIS A 86 6.83 -6.95 10.31
N VAL A 87 6.91 -6.97 8.98
CA VAL A 87 7.27 -8.15 8.21
C VAL A 87 8.34 -7.83 7.18
N ASP A 88 9.23 -8.78 6.97
CA ASP A 88 10.09 -8.86 5.80
C ASP A 88 9.32 -9.56 4.67
N VAL A 89 9.36 -8.98 3.48
CA VAL A 89 8.62 -9.44 2.31
C VAL A 89 9.61 -9.92 1.26
N ASN A 90 9.41 -11.16 0.80
CA ASN A 90 10.21 -11.83 -0.21
C ASN A 90 9.30 -12.51 -1.24
N GLY A 91 9.90 -13.19 -2.23
CA GLY A 91 9.15 -13.90 -3.28
C GLY A 91 8.95 -13.05 -4.52
N GLU A 92 7.71 -13.00 -5.03
CA GLU A 92 7.36 -12.32 -6.30
C GLU A 92 7.27 -10.79 -6.14
N LEU A 93 8.34 -10.18 -5.66
CA LEU A 93 8.45 -8.73 -5.54
C LEU A 93 8.43 -8.07 -6.93
N PRO A 94 7.86 -6.85 -7.05
CA PRO A 94 7.87 -6.12 -8.31
C PRO A 94 9.31 -5.80 -8.73
N ALA A 95 9.55 -5.74 -10.04
CA ALA A 95 10.78 -5.20 -10.57
C ALA A 95 10.95 -3.74 -10.13
N ALA A 96 12.19 -3.30 -9.94
CA ALA A 96 12.54 -1.97 -9.44
C ALA A 96 11.78 -0.81 -10.15
N ALA A 97 11.55 -0.94 -11.46
CA ALA A 97 10.83 0.05 -12.26
C ALA A 97 9.32 0.18 -11.92
N ASP A 98 8.70 -0.87 -11.36
CA ASP A 98 7.26 -0.91 -11.09
C ASP A 98 6.87 -0.31 -9.73
N TRP A 99 7.83 -0.15 -8.82
CA TRP A 99 7.60 0.44 -7.50
C TRP A 99 7.14 1.89 -7.57
N ARG A 100 7.79 2.72 -8.40
CA ARG A 100 7.44 4.13 -8.60
C ARG A 100 6.08 4.34 -9.27
N ARG A 101 5.58 3.35 -10.02
CA ARG A 101 4.22 3.41 -10.57
C ARG A 101 3.14 3.16 -9.51
N ARG A 102 3.47 2.50 -8.41
CA ARG A 102 2.51 2.07 -7.38
C ARG A 102 2.45 2.92 -6.12
N SER A 103 3.49 3.73 -5.86
CA SER A 103 3.41 4.82 -4.87
C SER A 103 2.39 5.90 -5.26
N GLY A 104 1.85 5.83 -6.49
CA GLY A 104 0.85 6.72 -7.06
C GLY A 104 -0.60 6.21 -7.00
N ALA A 105 -1.06 5.55 -5.94
CA ALA A 105 -2.49 5.63 -5.61
C ALA A 105 -2.78 6.98 -4.92
N ARG A 106 -2.57 8.07 -5.65
CA ARG A 106 -3.34 9.29 -5.47
C ARG A 106 -4.50 9.11 -6.45
N SER A 107 -5.71 9.00 -5.92
CA SER A 107 -6.95 8.84 -6.67
C SER A 107 -6.91 9.61 -7.99
N PRO A 108 -7.11 8.97 -9.17
CA PRO A 108 -7.57 9.75 -10.29
C PRO A 108 -8.99 10.21 -9.95
N LYS A 109 -9.28 11.50 -10.24
CA LYS A 109 -10.62 12.08 -10.46
C LYS A 109 -11.30 12.75 -9.25
N SER A 110 -10.91 13.99 -8.97
CA SER A 110 -11.92 15.05 -8.99
C SER A 110 -11.80 15.74 -10.34
N ALA A 111 -12.86 15.64 -11.14
CA ALA A 111 -12.96 16.17 -12.48
C ALA A 111 -12.65 17.69 -12.53
N PRO A 112 -12.20 18.22 -13.69
CA PRO A 112 -12.37 19.65 -13.94
C PRO A 112 -13.87 19.94 -13.96
N GLY A 113 -14.38 20.59 -12.93
CA GLY A 113 -15.75 21.10 -12.93
C GLY A 113 -15.94 22.03 -14.13
N PRO A 114 -17.05 21.93 -14.88
CA PRO A 114 -17.24 22.76 -16.05
C PRO A 114 -17.51 24.20 -15.62
N ASN A 115 -16.76 25.10 -16.23
CA ASN A 115 -17.22 26.40 -16.69
C ASN A 115 -17.91 27.31 -15.67
N ARG A 116 -17.15 28.19 -15.02
CA ARG A 116 -17.70 29.44 -14.48
C ARG A 116 -17.09 30.62 -15.22
N LEU A 117 -17.90 31.18 -16.11
CA LEU A 117 -17.64 32.41 -16.87
C LEU A 117 -17.13 33.53 -15.93
N PRO A 118 -16.19 34.39 -16.35
CA PRO A 118 -15.85 35.59 -15.60
C PRO A 118 -17.05 36.54 -15.60
N ILE A 119 -17.52 36.88 -14.42
CA ILE A 119 -18.52 37.94 -14.23
C ILE A 119 -17.79 39.26 -14.53
N LEU A 120 -18.08 39.85 -15.69
CA LEU A 120 -17.68 41.23 -15.99
C LEU A 120 -18.36 42.16 -14.97
N PRO A 121 -17.66 43.12 -14.36
CA PRO A 121 -18.33 44.16 -13.59
C PRO A 121 -19.21 44.99 -14.53
N LEU A 122 -20.51 45.06 -14.21
CA LEU A 122 -21.47 45.98 -14.82
C LEU A 122 -20.95 47.41 -14.68
N GLN A 123 -20.74 48.08 -15.81
CA GLN A 123 -20.44 49.51 -15.83
C GLN A 123 -21.75 50.28 -15.57
N PRO A 124 -21.76 51.29 -14.68
CA PRO A 124 -22.94 52.11 -14.48
C PRO A 124 -23.18 52.99 -15.72
N ARG A 125 -24.36 52.84 -16.30
CA ARG A 125 -24.89 53.68 -17.37
C ARG A 125 -25.15 55.07 -16.77
N THR A 126 -24.30 56.05 -17.04
CA THR A 126 -24.68 57.45 -16.91
C THR A 126 -25.64 57.81 -18.03
N ALA A 127 -26.89 58.13 -17.66
CA ALA A 127 -27.83 58.80 -18.54
C ALA A 127 -28.74 59.68 -17.68
N GLN A 128 -28.49 60.99 -17.73
CA GLN A 128 -29.44 62.13 -17.75
C GLN A 128 -28.78 63.36 -17.10
N GLY A 129 -28.81 64.54 -17.70
CA GLY A 129 -29.51 64.97 -18.91
C GLY A 129 -28.91 66.23 -19.54
#